data_AF-A0AAD7BKL6-F1
#
_entry.id   AF-A0AAD7BKL6-F1
#
_cell.length_a   1.000
_cell.length_b   1.000
_cell.length_c   1.000
_cell.angle_alpha   90.00
_cell.angle_beta   90.00
_cell.angle_gamma   90.00
#
_symmetry.space_group_name_H-M   'P 1'
#
loop_
_entity.id
_entity.type
_entity.pdbx_description
1 polymer ?
#
loop_
_entity_poly.entity_id
_entity_poly.type
_entity_poly.pdbx_seq_one_letter_code
_entity_poly.pdbx_strand_id
1 'polypeptide(L)'
;MGLPNEDGCPPPYPGRHEHLITSNEPPHADEDGFFRDSVLETGSRLAQLDAEIRALQVQRAQLWGQHCQNLSVISPLRRMPPEILADIFSWTLPPMNELRGDVSDLETSPWVLTQVCSRWRDISLSTPSLWCNIAAVYGGKRGEFPDPRPEMVQTQVERSGAQNLMIQFHASESHDPAEQVALFQVLASHSARWEQISIQVAAALVPHLAQLRGRVPAIQRIWLQWDTKDSEIGADSIDCFEIAPSLLDMGTFIESQYIPIVFPADQLTAYRVEGPWDMHHRILKTAPNIVEARIIIGDDEEPWPESSGELIDMLPLRRLYVSDLEVFDYIRAPALAELSV
;
A
#
# COMPACT_ATOMS: atom_id res chain seq x y z
N MET A 1 -38.31 36.26 21.74
CA MET A 1 -37.22 36.99 22.43
C MET A 1 -36.50 37.76 21.33
N GLY A 2 -36.92 38.97 20.97
CA GLY A 2 -36.91 40.16 21.81
C GLY A 2 -35.51 40.74 21.79
N LEU A 3 -35.07 41.29 20.64
CA LEU A 3 -33.87 42.12 20.60
C LEU A 3 -34.18 43.40 21.40
N PRO A 4 -33.35 43.79 22.37
CA PRO A 4 -33.59 44.98 23.17
C PRO A 4 -33.52 46.21 22.26
N ASN A 5 -34.42 47.16 22.51
CA ASN A 5 -34.48 48.47 21.89
C ASN A 5 -33.08 49.09 21.79
N GLU A 6 -32.76 49.56 20.60
CA GLU A 6 -31.63 50.46 20.38
C GLU A 6 -31.85 51.72 21.22
N ASP A 7 -31.04 51.89 22.27
CA ASP A 7 -30.79 53.17 22.93
C ASP A 7 -29.98 54.11 21.98
N GLY A 8 -30.43 54.25 20.74
CA GLY A 8 -29.94 55.23 19.77
C GLY A 8 -30.86 56.44 19.80
N CYS A 9 -30.28 57.63 19.96
CA CYS A 9 -31.04 58.88 19.91
C CYS A 9 -31.78 58.96 18.54
N PRO A 10 -33.11 59.14 18.51
CA PRO A 10 -33.85 59.17 17.25
C PRO A 10 -33.30 60.29 16.35
N PRO A 11 -33.13 60.06 15.04
CA PRO A 11 -32.54 61.07 14.17
C PRO A 11 -33.44 62.32 14.17
N PRO A 12 -32.84 63.53 14.19
CA PRO A 12 -33.61 64.77 14.25
C PRO A 12 -34.51 65.01 13.01
N TYR A 13 -34.31 64.24 11.93
CA TYR A 13 -35.07 64.32 10.68
C TYR A 13 -35.56 62.92 10.22
N PRO A 14 -36.62 62.36 10.84
CA PRO A 14 -37.18 61.08 10.41
C PRO A 14 -37.78 61.21 9.00
N GLY A 15 -37.09 60.66 8.01
CA GLY A 15 -37.44 60.70 6.58
C GLY A 15 -36.32 61.24 5.68
N ARG A 16 -35.48 62.17 6.17
CA ARG A 16 -34.35 62.67 5.37
C ARG A 16 -33.24 61.63 5.25
N HIS A 17 -32.94 60.92 6.34
CA HIS A 17 -31.95 59.84 6.33
C HIS A 17 -32.29 58.73 5.33
N GLU A 18 -33.55 58.27 5.28
CA GLU A 18 -34.00 57.24 4.33
C GLU A 18 -33.95 57.71 2.87
N HIS A 19 -34.29 58.99 2.62
CA HIS A 19 -34.16 59.61 1.30
C HIS A 19 -32.70 59.74 0.86
N LEU A 20 -31.79 60.10 1.77
CA LEU A 20 -30.35 60.20 1.47
C LEU A 20 -29.69 58.83 1.24
N ILE A 21 -30.19 57.76 1.86
CA ILE A 21 -29.70 56.39 1.58
C ILE A 21 -30.10 55.92 0.17
N THR A 22 -31.24 56.41 -0.36
CA THR A 22 -31.82 55.98 -1.63
C THR A 22 -31.60 56.98 -2.78
N SER A 23 -30.95 58.10 -2.52
CA SER A 23 -30.65 59.16 -3.50
C SER A 23 -29.16 59.57 -3.46
N ASN A 24 -28.66 60.20 -4.52
CA ASN A 24 -27.31 60.77 -4.57
C ASN A 24 -27.27 62.24 -4.09
N GLU A 25 -28.31 62.73 -3.40
CA GLU A 25 -28.32 64.09 -2.85
C GLU A 25 -27.34 64.20 -1.67
N PRO A 26 -26.55 65.29 -1.55
CA PRO A 26 -25.70 65.49 -0.38
C PRO A 26 -26.54 65.92 0.85
N PRO A 27 -26.11 65.57 2.07
CA PRO A 27 -26.73 66.10 3.29
C PRO A 27 -26.58 67.62 3.36
N HIS A 28 -27.54 68.28 4.01
CA HIS A 28 -27.42 69.72 4.27
C HIS A 28 -26.32 70.03 5.29
N ALA A 29 -25.83 71.27 5.32
CA ALA A 29 -24.72 71.67 6.18
C ALA A 29 -25.03 71.53 7.68
N ASP A 30 -26.31 71.62 8.06
CA ASP A 30 -26.83 71.38 9.41
C ASP A 30 -27.02 69.89 9.74
N GLU A 31 -27.08 69.01 8.74
CA GLU A 31 -27.22 67.55 8.88
C GLU A 31 -25.86 66.82 8.87
N ASP A 32 -24.86 67.36 8.16
CA ASP A 32 -23.53 66.75 7.96
C ASP A 32 -22.82 66.44 9.29
N GLY A 33 -22.91 67.34 10.27
CA GLY A 33 -22.32 67.13 11.60
C GLY A 33 -22.91 65.91 12.33
N PHE A 34 -24.24 65.77 12.30
CA PHE A 34 -24.94 64.65 12.91
C PHE A 34 -24.56 63.31 12.26
N PHE A 35 -24.50 63.24 10.93
CA PHE A 35 -24.10 62.01 10.23
C PHE A 35 -22.63 61.65 10.46
N ARG A 36 -21.73 62.64 10.53
CA ARG A 36 -20.32 62.39 10.90
C ARG A 36 -20.20 61.83 12.31
N ASP A 37 -20.91 62.40 13.27
CA ASP A 37 -20.90 61.92 14.66
C ASP A 37 -21.47 60.49 14.75
N SER A 38 -22.56 60.20 14.03
CA SER A 38 -23.15 58.85 13.96
C SER A 38 -22.22 57.83 13.29
N VAL A 39 -21.48 58.22 12.24
CA VAL A 39 -20.46 57.36 11.60
C VAL A 39 -19.31 57.07 12.57
N LEU A 40 -18.85 58.08 13.33
CA LEU A 40 -17.81 57.90 14.35
C LEU A 40 -18.27 56.98 15.48
N GLU A 41 -19.49 57.19 15.99
CA GLU A 41 -20.09 56.37 17.05
C GLU A 41 -20.27 54.91 16.60
N THR A 42 -20.89 54.70 15.44
CA THR A 42 -21.13 53.36 14.89
C THR A 42 -19.80 52.67 14.55
N GLY A 43 -18.83 53.40 13.99
CA GLY A 43 -17.47 52.90 13.75
C GLY A 43 -16.76 52.48 15.03
N SER A 44 -16.90 53.25 16.11
CA SER A 44 -16.36 52.89 17.43
C SER A 44 -17.02 51.63 18.00
N ARG A 45 -18.35 51.50 17.87
CA ARG A 45 -19.09 50.31 18.32
C ARG A 45 -18.74 49.06 17.52
N LEU A 46 -18.56 49.18 16.20
CA LEU A 46 -18.05 48.10 15.34
C LEU A 46 -16.65 47.67 15.77
N ALA A 47 -15.74 48.64 16.00
CA ALA A 47 -14.38 48.33 16.45
C ALA A 47 -14.37 47.64 17.82
N GLN A 48 -15.28 48.01 18.73
CA GLN A 48 -15.46 47.35 20.02
C GLN A 48 -15.96 45.91 19.87
N LEU A 49 -17.00 45.68 19.06
CA LEU A 49 -17.51 44.34 18.77
C LEU A 49 -16.45 43.46 18.09
N ASP A 50 -15.69 44.00 17.14
CA ASP A 50 -14.59 43.29 16.51
C ASP A 50 -13.50 42.89 17.50
N ALA A 51 -13.19 43.76 18.47
CA ALA A 51 -12.26 43.45 19.55
C ALA A 51 -12.81 42.34 20.45
N GLU A 52 -14.10 42.37 20.78
CA GLU A 52 -14.77 41.33 21.57
C GLU A 52 -14.81 39.98 20.83
N ILE A 53 -15.12 39.97 19.53
CA ILE A 53 -15.08 38.76 18.69
C ILE A 53 -13.68 38.16 18.69
N ARG A 54 -12.64 38.98 18.50
CA ARG A 54 -11.24 38.52 18.57
C ARG A 54 -10.92 37.92 19.94
N ALA A 55 -11.33 38.57 21.02
CA ALA A 55 -11.11 38.05 22.38
C ALA A 55 -11.81 36.71 22.61
N LEU A 56 -13.08 36.58 22.19
CA LEU A 56 -13.85 35.34 22.28
C LEU A 56 -13.26 34.22 21.41
N GLN A 57 -12.75 34.53 20.23
CA GLN A 57 -12.05 33.54 19.38
C GLN A 57 -10.79 33.01 20.06
N VAL A 58 -9.99 33.88 20.69
CA VAL A 58 -8.81 33.47 21.47
C VAL A 58 -9.24 32.58 22.64
N GLN A 59 -10.27 32.97 23.40
CA GLN A 59 -10.78 32.18 24.52
C GLN A 59 -11.31 30.82 24.05
N ARG A 60 -12.02 30.76 22.91
CA ARG A 60 -12.49 29.50 22.31
C ARG A 60 -11.32 28.58 21.95
N ALA A 61 -10.26 29.11 21.33
CA ALA A 61 -9.08 28.33 20.98
C ALA A 61 -8.39 27.74 22.24
N GLN A 62 -8.30 28.53 23.31
CA GLN A 62 -7.77 28.07 24.60
C GLN A 62 -8.62 26.95 25.22
N LEU A 63 -9.94 27.15 25.30
CA LEU A 63 -10.86 26.14 25.82
C LEU A 63 -10.86 24.87 24.97
N TRP A 64 -10.74 24.99 23.64
CA TRP A 64 -10.58 23.86 22.74
C TRP A 64 -9.29 23.08 23.02
N GLY A 65 -8.17 23.78 23.21
CA GLY A 65 -6.91 23.15 23.63
C GLY A 65 -7.04 22.37 24.94
N GLN A 66 -7.69 22.96 25.95
CA GLN A 66 -7.98 22.29 27.23
C GLN A 66 -8.89 21.07 27.04
N HIS A 67 -9.92 21.18 26.20
CA HIS A 67 -10.82 20.06 25.89
C HIS A 67 -10.07 18.90 25.25
N CYS A 68 -9.23 19.16 24.24
CA CYS A 68 -8.40 18.15 23.60
C CYS A 68 -7.41 17.51 24.59
N GLN A 69 -6.79 18.29 25.47
CA GLN A 69 -5.92 17.77 26.53
C GLN A 69 -6.68 16.82 27.46
N ASN A 70 -7.86 17.21 27.93
CA ASN A 70 -8.70 16.38 28.79
C ASN A 70 -9.14 15.09 28.08
N LEU A 71 -9.57 15.18 26.81
CA LEU A 71 -9.88 14.01 25.99
C LEU A 71 -8.67 13.07 25.86
N SER A 72 -7.46 13.63 25.68
CA SER A 72 -6.25 12.82 25.59
C SER A 72 -5.97 12.05 26.89
N VAL A 73 -6.26 12.65 28.06
CA VAL A 73 -6.02 12.04 29.39
C VAL A 73 -7.01 10.90 29.64
N ILE A 74 -8.28 11.08 29.28
CA ILE A 74 -9.33 10.07 29.48
C ILE A 74 -9.44 9.08 28.32
N SER A 75 -8.56 9.19 27.31
CA SER A 75 -8.58 8.34 26.12
C SER A 75 -8.60 6.86 26.49
N PRO A 76 -9.56 6.07 25.97
CA PRO A 76 -9.62 4.63 26.20
C PRO A 76 -8.32 3.92 25.82
N LEU A 77 -7.61 4.40 24.79
CA LEU A 77 -6.33 3.87 24.32
C LEU A 77 -5.31 3.76 25.46
N ARG A 78 -5.35 4.63 26.47
CA ARG A 78 -4.43 4.59 27.62
C ARG A 78 -4.66 3.39 28.56
N ARG A 79 -5.84 2.78 28.53
CA ARG A 79 -6.22 1.65 29.40
C ARG A 79 -6.43 0.35 28.65
N MET A 80 -6.39 0.37 27.32
CA MET A 80 -6.51 -0.85 26.52
C MET A 80 -5.39 -1.82 26.84
N PRO A 81 -5.62 -3.14 26.86
CA PRO A 81 -4.54 -4.10 26.97
C PRO A 81 -3.53 -3.97 25.81
N PRO A 82 -2.24 -4.25 26.03
CA PRO A 82 -1.23 -4.28 24.97
C PRO A 82 -1.61 -5.14 23.76
N GLU A 83 -2.26 -6.28 24.00
CA GLU A 83 -2.65 -7.27 22.99
C GLU A 83 -3.70 -6.68 22.04
N ILE A 84 -4.69 -5.97 22.58
CA ILE A 84 -5.73 -5.34 21.75
C ILE A 84 -5.16 -4.18 20.93
N LEU A 85 -4.19 -3.45 21.46
CA LEU A 85 -3.48 -2.43 20.69
C LEU A 85 -2.62 -3.05 19.58
N ALA A 86 -1.92 -4.14 19.87
CA ALA A 86 -1.16 -4.89 18.87
C ALA A 86 -2.05 -5.43 17.74
N ASP A 87 -3.23 -5.94 18.09
CA ASP A 87 -4.23 -6.36 17.11
C ASP A 87 -4.64 -5.15 16.25
N ILE A 88 -5.01 -4.01 16.84
CA ILE A 88 -5.34 -2.79 16.09
C ILE A 88 -4.19 -2.38 15.17
N PHE A 89 -2.95 -2.41 15.64
CA PHE A 89 -1.77 -2.06 14.85
C PHE A 89 -1.67 -2.92 13.59
N SER A 90 -1.93 -4.23 13.70
CA SER A 90 -1.92 -5.14 12.55
C SER A 90 -2.95 -4.77 11.48
N TRP A 91 -4.10 -4.19 11.86
CA TRP A 91 -5.12 -3.67 10.92
C TRP A 91 -4.78 -2.31 10.31
N THR A 92 -3.85 -1.55 10.92
CA THR A 92 -3.42 -0.25 10.38
C THR A 92 -2.30 -0.37 9.37
N LEU A 93 -1.60 -1.49 9.36
CA LEU A 93 -0.53 -1.77 8.40
C LEU A 93 -1.11 -2.40 7.14
N PRO A 94 -0.46 -2.25 5.98
CA PRO A 94 -0.86 -2.94 4.76
C PRO A 94 -1.06 -4.44 5.03
N PRO A 95 -2.20 -5.01 4.61
CA PRO A 95 -2.51 -6.39 4.96
C PRO A 95 -1.44 -7.32 4.38
N MET A 96 -1.17 -8.40 5.10
CA MET A 96 -0.08 -9.34 4.80
C MET A 96 -0.07 -9.87 3.35
N ASN A 97 -1.24 -9.90 2.70
CA ASN A 97 -1.43 -10.40 1.34
C ASN A 97 -1.48 -9.30 0.27
N GLU A 98 -1.63 -8.03 0.63
CA GLU A 98 -1.56 -6.90 -0.30
C GLU A 98 -0.16 -6.32 -0.17
N LEU A 99 0.71 -6.74 -1.09
CA LEU A 99 2.10 -6.29 -1.23
C LEU A 99 2.13 -4.81 -1.67
N ARG A 100 1.72 -3.92 -0.76
CA ARG A 100 1.69 -2.46 -0.88
C ARG A 100 2.48 -1.88 0.28
N GLY A 101 3.51 -1.08 -0.01
CA GLY A 101 4.35 -0.43 0.98
C GLY A 101 5.84 -0.64 0.70
N ASP A 102 6.68 0.15 1.35
CA ASP A 102 8.13 0.02 1.31
C ASP A 102 8.69 0.15 2.73
N VAL A 103 9.80 -0.52 3.04
CA VAL A 103 10.45 -0.45 4.36
C VAL A 103 10.86 0.97 4.74
N SER A 104 11.19 1.80 3.75
CA SER A 104 11.55 3.20 3.88
C SER A 104 10.34 4.14 3.92
N ASP A 105 9.13 3.65 3.62
CA ASP A 105 7.90 4.42 3.84
C ASP A 105 7.56 4.46 5.34
N LEU A 106 7.97 5.54 6.00
CA LEU A 106 7.77 5.72 7.43
C LEU A 106 6.29 5.93 7.81
N GLU A 107 5.38 6.12 6.86
CA GLU A 107 3.95 6.31 7.13
C GLU A 107 3.17 4.99 7.08
N THR A 108 3.55 4.08 6.19
CA THR A 108 2.85 2.79 6.00
C THR A 108 3.60 1.59 6.61
N SER A 109 4.84 1.78 7.04
CA SER A 109 5.67 0.76 7.68
C SER A 109 5.49 0.71 9.20
N PRO A 110 5.78 -0.43 9.88
CA PRO A 110 5.68 -0.55 11.34
C PRO A 110 6.46 0.51 12.13
N TRP A 111 7.42 1.19 11.49
CA TRP A 111 8.14 2.31 12.07
C TRP A 111 7.22 3.41 12.60
N VAL A 112 6.11 3.72 11.92
CA VAL A 112 5.18 4.79 12.33
C VAL A 112 4.68 4.58 13.76
N LEU A 113 4.37 3.33 14.11
CA LEU A 113 3.85 2.94 15.42
C LEU A 113 4.89 3.17 16.53
N THR A 114 6.18 3.06 16.18
CA THR A 114 7.29 3.36 17.10
C THR A 114 7.51 4.84 17.34
N GLN A 115 6.87 5.73 16.58
CA GLN A 115 7.06 7.19 16.69
C GLN A 115 5.93 7.90 17.43
N VAL A 116 4.79 7.25 17.66
CA VAL A 116 3.61 7.88 18.28
C VAL A 116 3.83 8.20 19.76
N CYS A 117 4.15 7.20 20.59
CA CYS A 117 4.46 7.38 22.00
C CYS A 117 5.30 6.22 22.54
N SER A 118 5.88 6.37 23.74
CA SER A 118 6.71 5.31 24.37
C SER A 118 5.96 3.98 24.47
N ARG A 119 4.70 4.02 24.89
CA ARG A 119 3.89 2.81 25.05
C ARG A 119 3.63 2.09 23.72
N TRP A 120 3.36 2.83 22.64
CA TRP A 120 3.16 2.23 21.32
C TRP A 120 4.47 1.65 20.79
N ARG A 121 5.59 2.33 21.04
CA ARG A 121 6.91 1.81 20.74
C ARG A 121 7.18 0.49 21.46
N ASP A 122 6.94 0.42 22.76
CA ASP A 122 7.17 -0.79 23.54
C ASP A 122 6.33 -1.96 23.00
N ILE A 123 5.03 -1.72 22.76
CA ILE A 123 4.12 -2.73 22.20
C ILE A 123 4.57 -3.17 20.79
N SER A 124 4.92 -2.21 19.92
CA SER A 124 5.32 -2.51 18.55
C SER A 124 6.60 -3.34 18.52
N LEU A 125 7.59 -2.96 19.32
CA LEU A 125 8.87 -3.67 19.43
C LEU A 125 8.71 -5.06 20.08
N SER A 126 7.74 -5.24 20.98
CA SER A 126 7.45 -6.53 21.61
C SER A 126 6.51 -7.42 20.78
N THR A 127 6.06 -6.99 19.60
CA THR A 127 5.10 -7.72 18.76
C THR A 127 5.73 -8.09 17.41
N PRO A 128 6.39 -9.26 17.30
CA PRO A 128 7.14 -9.62 16.10
C PRO A 128 6.31 -9.74 14.82
N SER A 129 5.02 -10.09 14.93
CA SER A 129 4.11 -10.23 13.78
C SER A 129 3.93 -8.93 12.99
N LEU A 130 4.10 -7.76 13.62
CA LEU A 130 4.05 -6.48 12.92
C LEU A 130 5.22 -6.28 11.96
N TRP A 131 6.34 -7.00 12.15
CA TRP A 131 7.59 -6.81 11.40
C TRP A 131 7.82 -7.85 10.31
N CYS A 132 6.88 -8.77 10.08
CA CYS A 132 7.06 -9.92 9.19
C CYS A 132 6.89 -9.61 7.69
N ASN A 133 6.23 -8.50 7.34
CA ASN A 133 6.08 -8.05 5.96
C ASN A 133 7.19 -7.06 5.61
N ILE A 134 8.09 -7.45 4.71
CA ILE A 134 9.28 -6.68 4.37
C ILE A 134 9.25 -6.37 2.88
N ALA A 135 9.07 -5.09 2.56
CA ALA A 135 9.13 -4.61 1.19
C ALA A 135 10.37 -3.75 0.97
N ALA A 136 11.17 -4.09 -0.03
CA ALA A 136 12.31 -3.32 -0.49
C ALA A 136 12.14 -3.07 -1.99
N VAL A 137 11.64 -1.90 -2.33
CA VAL A 137 11.21 -1.50 -3.67
C VAL A 137 12.07 -0.34 -4.14
N TYR A 138 12.95 -0.62 -5.10
CA TYR A 138 13.69 0.40 -5.82
C TYR A 138 12.82 0.99 -6.93
N GLY A 139 12.91 2.31 -7.15
CA GLY A 139 12.25 2.93 -8.29
C GLY A 139 10.72 2.91 -8.25
N GLY A 140 10.10 2.89 -7.06
CA GLY A 140 8.69 3.24 -6.89
C GLY A 140 8.36 4.58 -7.59
N LYS A 141 7.08 4.88 -7.86
CA LYS A 141 6.66 6.09 -8.58
C LYS A 141 7.47 7.29 -8.06
N ARG A 142 8.31 7.87 -8.94
CA ARG A 142 9.41 8.77 -8.55
C ARG A 142 8.97 9.77 -7.46
N GLY A 143 9.53 9.62 -6.26
CA GLY A 143 9.36 10.55 -5.15
C GLY A 143 8.37 10.15 -4.05
N GLU A 144 7.77 8.96 -4.08
CA GLU A 144 6.87 8.52 -2.99
C GLU A 144 7.63 8.22 -1.68
N PHE A 145 8.82 7.59 -1.73
CA PHE A 145 9.63 7.26 -0.53
C PHE A 145 11.14 7.20 -0.87
N PRO A 146 12.04 7.31 0.13
CA PRO A 146 13.48 7.08 -0.05
C PRO A 146 13.79 5.63 -0.41
N ASP A 147 14.95 5.38 -1.02
CA ASP A 147 15.39 4.01 -1.33
C ASP A 147 15.51 3.13 -0.06
N PRO A 148 15.25 1.82 -0.18
CA PRO A 148 15.39 0.90 0.93
C PRO A 148 16.85 0.80 1.39
N ARG A 149 17.06 0.88 2.71
CA ARG A 149 18.39 0.79 3.33
C ARG A 149 18.62 -0.59 3.96
N PRO A 150 19.79 -1.24 3.73
CA PRO A 150 20.09 -2.54 4.32
C PRO A 150 19.93 -2.60 5.83
N GLU A 151 20.28 -1.53 6.56
CA GLU A 151 20.18 -1.48 8.02
C GLU A 151 18.72 -1.49 8.50
N MET A 152 17.81 -0.84 7.75
CA MET A 152 16.39 -0.83 8.06
C MET A 152 15.79 -2.21 7.84
N VAL A 153 16.12 -2.85 6.72
CA VAL A 153 15.73 -4.22 6.40
C VAL A 153 16.24 -5.19 7.47
N GLN A 154 17.53 -5.14 7.80
CA GLN A 154 18.13 -5.98 8.83
C GLN A 154 17.42 -5.81 10.18
N THR A 155 17.17 -4.55 10.59
CA THR A 155 16.46 -4.28 11.85
C THR A 155 15.04 -4.83 11.84
N GLN A 156 14.33 -4.73 10.73
CA GLN A 156 12.97 -5.28 10.60
C GLN A 156 12.99 -6.82 10.66
N VAL A 157 13.94 -7.45 9.95
CA VAL A 157 14.16 -8.90 10.00
C VAL A 157 14.46 -9.37 11.43
N GLU A 158 15.26 -8.65 12.19
CA GLU A 158 15.54 -8.97 13.59
C GLU A 158 14.31 -8.85 14.48
N ARG A 159 13.50 -7.80 14.29
CA ARG A 159 12.27 -7.56 15.06
C ARG A 159 11.17 -8.57 14.76
N SER A 160 11.15 -9.17 13.57
CA SER A 160 10.26 -10.30 13.24
C SER A 160 10.54 -11.56 14.08
N GLY A 161 11.68 -11.62 14.79
CA GLY A 161 12.02 -12.73 15.66
C GLY A 161 12.19 -14.04 14.88
N ALA A 162 11.48 -15.09 15.30
CA ALA A 162 11.51 -16.40 14.66
C ALA A 162 10.33 -16.63 13.69
N GLN A 163 9.51 -15.61 13.43
CA GLN A 163 8.35 -15.76 12.55
C GLN A 163 8.76 -15.88 11.09
N ASN A 164 7.85 -16.44 10.29
CA ASN A 164 7.98 -16.49 8.84
C ASN A 164 7.87 -15.10 8.23
N LEU A 165 8.55 -14.91 7.10
CA LEU A 165 8.66 -13.63 6.42
C LEU A 165 7.89 -13.65 5.11
N MET A 166 7.26 -12.52 4.81
CA MET A 166 6.73 -12.21 3.49
C MET A 166 7.56 -11.08 2.92
N ILE A 167 8.14 -11.32 1.75
CA ILE A 167 9.16 -10.44 1.19
C ILE A 167 8.69 -9.92 -0.16
N GLN A 168 8.87 -8.62 -0.37
CA GLN A 168 8.80 -7.99 -1.66
C GLN A 168 10.16 -7.37 -1.97
N PHE A 169 10.76 -7.76 -3.09
CA PHE A 169 12.01 -7.20 -3.56
C PHE A 169 11.86 -6.77 -5.02
N HIS A 170 11.79 -5.47 -5.26
CA HIS A 170 11.62 -4.93 -6.61
C HIS A 170 12.88 -4.14 -6.97
N ALA A 171 13.62 -4.64 -7.96
CA ALA A 171 14.81 -3.99 -8.48
C ALA A 171 14.46 -2.82 -9.40
N SER A 172 15.44 -1.98 -9.70
CA SER A 172 15.31 -0.90 -10.68
C SER A 172 16.59 -0.75 -11.47
N GLU A 173 16.48 -0.71 -12.80
CA GLU A 173 17.58 -0.41 -13.72
C GLU A 173 18.20 0.98 -13.49
N SER A 174 17.44 1.89 -12.86
CA SER A 174 17.91 3.25 -12.56
C SER A 174 18.80 3.35 -11.31
N HIS A 175 19.00 2.25 -10.59
CA HIS A 175 19.81 2.19 -9.36
C HIS A 175 21.03 1.30 -9.55
N ASP A 176 22.06 1.50 -8.72
CA ASP A 176 23.29 0.69 -8.77
C ASP A 176 22.96 -0.80 -8.50
N PRO A 177 23.28 -1.71 -9.43
CA PRO A 177 23.08 -3.14 -9.21
C PRO A 177 23.81 -3.67 -7.97
N ALA A 178 24.96 -3.10 -7.59
CA ALA A 178 25.73 -3.56 -6.44
C ALA A 178 24.99 -3.28 -5.11
N GLU A 179 24.34 -2.13 -4.98
CA GLU A 179 23.56 -1.78 -3.80
C GLU A 179 22.32 -2.67 -3.64
N GLN A 180 21.62 -2.91 -4.75
CA GLN A 180 20.45 -3.79 -4.79
C GLN A 180 20.80 -5.24 -4.43
N VAL A 181 21.92 -5.74 -4.96
CA VAL A 181 22.47 -7.06 -4.61
C VAL A 181 22.83 -7.13 -3.13
N ALA A 182 23.48 -6.10 -2.57
CA ALA A 182 23.84 -6.08 -1.16
C ALA A 182 22.60 -6.15 -0.25
N LEU A 183 21.54 -5.39 -0.59
CA LEU A 183 20.27 -5.45 0.15
C LEU A 183 19.59 -6.82 -0.01
N PHE A 184 19.57 -7.38 -1.22
CA PHE A 184 19.03 -8.72 -1.45
C PHE A 184 19.76 -9.79 -0.64
N GLN A 185 21.09 -9.70 -0.51
CA GLN A 185 21.88 -10.62 0.30
C GLN A 185 21.50 -10.58 1.79
N VAL A 186 21.15 -9.41 2.32
CA VAL A 186 20.62 -9.27 3.68
C VAL A 186 19.33 -10.09 3.85
N LEU A 187 18.39 -9.96 2.91
CA LEU A 187 17.16 -10.78 2.92
C LEU A 187 17.47 -12.27 2.76
N ALA A 188 18.34 -12.62 1.81
CA ALA A 188 18.70 -14.00 1.45
C ALA A 188 19.35 -14.77 2.61
N SER A 189 20.07 -14.07 3.49
CA SER A 189 20.65 -14.67 4.71
C SER A 189 19.59 -15.21 5.68
N HIS A 190 18.32 -14.84 5.51
CA HIS A 190 17.17 -15.29 6.29
C HIS A 190 16.17 -16.13 5.47
N SER A 191 16.59 -16.64 4.30
CA SER A 191 15.78 -17.45 3.37
C SER A 191 15.08 -18.65 3.99
N ALA A 192 15.64 -19.19 5.08
CA ALA A 192 15.05 -20.30 5.82
C ALA A 192 13.61 -20.01 6.32
N ARG A 193 13.29 -18.73 6.56
CA ARG A 193 12.02 -18.25 7.11
C ARG A 193 11.08 -17.67 6.07
N TRP A 194 11.45 -17.66 4.80
CA TRP A 194 10.60 -17.08 3.76
C TRP A 194 9.37 -17.97 3.57
N GLU A 195 8.18 -17.44 3.81
CA GLU A 195 6.90 -18.10 3.51
C GLU A 195 6.31 -17.62 2.20
N GLN A 196 6.53 -16.34 1.88
CA GLN A 196 6.11 -15.74 0.63
C GLN A 196 7.20 -14.82 0.10
N ILE A 197 7.43 -14.86 -1.21
CA ILE A 197 8.27 -13.87 -1.90
C ILE A 197 7.59 -13.35 -3.17
N SER A 198 7.70 -12.05 -3.38
CA SER A 198 7.48 -11.38 -4.67
C SER A 198 8.79 -10.72 -5.08
N ILE A 199 9.34 -11.10 -6.21
CA ILE A 199 10.63 -10.58 -6.67
C ILE A 199 10.61 -10.16 -8.13
N GLN A 200 11.12 -8.96 -8.38
CA GLN A 200 11.52 -8.53 -9.72
C GLN A 200 12.94 -9.06 -9.99
N VAL A 201 13.02 -10.07 -10.84
CA VAL A 201 14.21 -10.77 -11.30
C VAL A 201 14.96 -9.91 -12.31
N ALA A 202 16.02 -9.27 -11.85
CA ALA A 202 17.03 -8.61 -12.68
C ALA A 202 18.26 -9.50 -12.88
N ALA A 203 18.98 -9.33 -13.99
CA ALA A 203 20.15 -10.15 -14.34
C ALA A 203 21.21 -10.22 -13.23
N ALA A 204 21.45 -9.12 -12.52
CA ALA A 204 22.41 -9.05 -11.40
C ALA A 204 22.03 -9.93 -10.19
N LEU A 205 20.75 -10.24 -10.01
CA LEU A 205 20.26 -11.06 -8.89
C LEU A 205 20.34 -12.55 -9.18
N VAL A 206 20.40 -12.98 -10.44
CA VAL A 206 20.34 -14.40 -10.80
C VAL A 206 21.42 -15.26 -10.15
N PRO A 207 22.71 -14.86 -10.12
CA PRO A 207 23.75 -15.62 -9.40
C PRO A 207 23.50 -15.73 -7.90
N HIS A 208 22.72 -14.81 -7.33
CA HIS A 208 22.37 -14.78 -5.90
C HIS A 208 21.13 -15.61 -5.62
N LEU A 209 20.17 -15.64 -6.55
CA LEU A 209 19.03 -16.55 -6.49
C LEU A 209 19.50 -18.00 -6.48
N ALA A 210 20.43 -18.39 -7.37
CA ALA A 210 20.96 -19.75 -7.41
C ALA A 210 21.53 -20.23 -6.05
N GLN A 211 22.05 -19.33 -5.22
CA GLN A 211 22.58 -19.65 -3.88
C GLN A 211 21.50 -20.01 -2.86
N LEU A 212 20.22 -19.72 -3.16
CA LEU A 212 19.08 -20.07 -2.30
C LEU A 212 18.62 -21.51 -2.47
N ARG A 213 19.10 -22.24 -3.48
CA ARG A 213 18.71 -23.63 -3.73
C ARG A 213 18.93 -24.48 -2.48
N GLY A 214 17.85 -25.10 -1.99
CA GLY A 214 17.85 -25.90 -0.75
C GLY A 214 17.89 -25.10 0.55
N ARG A 215 17.70 -23.77 0.50
CA ARG A 215 17.68 -22.85 1.67
C ARG A 215 16.35 -22.15 1.89
N VAL A 216 15.30 -22.53 1.16
CA VAL A 216 13.94 -21.97 1.24
C VAL A 216 12.89 -23.02 1.68
N PRO A 217 13.05 -23.69 2.84
CA PRO A 217 12.20 -24.80 3.25
C PRO A 217 10.75 -24.40 3.61
N ALA A 218 10.54 -23.16 4.06
CA ALA A 218 9.25 -22.65 4.52
C ALA A 218 8.41 -21.99 3.42
N ILE A 219 8.96 -21.86 2.20
CA ILE A 219 8.33 -21.07 1.15
C ILE A 219 7.08 -21.75 0.63
N GLN A 220 5.96 -21.04 0.67
CA GLN A 220 4.65 -21.53 0.24
C GLN A 220 4.18 -20.84 -1.03
N ARG A 221 4.57 -19.58 -1.24
CA ARG A 221 4.05 -18.78 -2.34
C ARG A 221 5.15 -17.95 -3.00
N ILE A 222 5.25 -18.04 -4.32
CA ILE A 222 6.23 -17.28 -5.10
C ILE A 222 5.53 -16.45 -6.17
N TRP A 223 5.95 -15.19 -6.29
CA TRP A 223 5.58 -14.29 -7.38
C TRP A 223 6.83 -13.77 -8.04
N LEU A 224 6.95 -14.03 -9.33
CA LEU A 224 8.12 -13.65 -10.11
C LEU A 224 7.71 -12.64 -11.17
N GLN A 225 8.47 -11.56 -11.24
CA GLN A 225 8.39 -10.54 -12.26
C GLN A 225 9.78 -10.47 -12.91
N TRP A 226 9.90 -10.40 -14.23
CA TRP A 226 11.20 -10.18 -14.89
C TRP A 226 11.47 -8.68 -15.08
N ASP A 227 12.70 -8.28 -15.37
CA ASP A 227 12.98 -6.91 -15.84
C ASP A 227 12.80 -6.81 -17.36
N THR A 228 12.44 -5.65 -17.90
CA THR A 228 11.95 -5.52 -19.28
C THR A 228 13.02 -5.51 -20.39
N LYS A 229 12.67 -6.20 -21.49
CA LYS A 229 12.97 -6.09 -22.94
C LYS A 229 14.40 -6.09 -23.51
N ASP A 230 15.47 -5.67 -22.83
CA ASP A 230 16.81 -5.58 -23.49
C ASP A 230 17.98 -6.18 -22.71
N SER A 231 17.76 -6.72 -21.51
CA SER A 231 18.82 -7.36 -20.74
C SER A 231 18.85 -8.87 -21.01
N GLU A 232 19.88 -9.35 -21.73
CA GLU A 232 20.19 -10.78 -21.80
C GLU A 232 20.45 -11.29 -20.37
N ILE A 233 19.43 -11.92 -19.79
CA ILE A 233 19.63 -12.66 -18.55
C ILE A 233 20.43 -13.90 -18.96
N GLY A 234 21.75 -13.86 -18.75
CA GLY A 234 22.70 -14.91 -19.16
C GLY A 234 22.59 -16.23 -18.38
N ALA A 235 21.37 -16.65 -18.02
CA ALA A 235 21.07 -17.88 -17.32
C ALA A 235 19.98 -18.67 -18.04
N ASP A 236 20.20 -19.98 -18.18
CA ASP A 236 19.28 -20.88 -18.87
C ASP A 236 18.01 -21.18 -18.06
N SER A 237 18.08 -21.06 -16.72
CA SER A 237 16.96 -21.30 -15.82
C SER A 237 17.15 -20.68 -14.43
N ILE A 238 16.06 -20.55 -13.67
CA ILE A 238 16.06 -20.18 -12.25
C ILE A 238 15.72 -21.42 -11.43
N ASP A 239 16.71 -22.00 -10.73
CA ASP A 239 16.60 -23.28 -10.01
C ASP A 239 16.52 -23.15 -8.48
N CYS A 240 16.46 -21.92 -7.97
CA CYS A 240 16.51 -21.63 -6.55
C CYS A 240 15.31 -22.21 -5.76
N PHE A 241 14.18 -22.45 -6.43
CA PHE A 241 12.97 -23.04 -5.87
C PHE A 241 12.83 -24.54 -6.14
N GLU A 242 13.82 -25.20 -6.77
CA GLU A 242 13.76 -26.64 -7.07
C GLU A 242 13.55 -27.47 -5.79
N ILE A 243 14.20 -27.07 -4.70
CA ILE A 243 14.10 -27.72 -3.38
C ILE A 243 13.29 -26.80 -2.45
N ALA A 244 11.99 -26.68 -2.73
CA ALA A 244 11.02 -25.90 -1.96
C ALA A 244 9.84 -26.79 -1.50
N PRO A 245 10.01 -27.63 -0.46
CA PRO A 245 9.07 -28.69 -0.09
C PRO A 245 7.70 -28.20 0.43
N SER A 246 7.55 -26.90 0.67
CA SER A 246 6.30 -26.30 1.16
C SER A 246 5.58 -25.46 0.11
N LEU A 247 6.10 -25.38 -1.13
CA LEU A 247 5.58 -24.54 -2.20
C LEU A 247 4.21 -25.01 -2.69
N LEU A 248 3.21 -24.13 -2.64
CA LEU A 248 1.80 -24.43 -2.96
C LEU A 248 1.20 -23.49 -4.01
N ASP A 249 1.70 -22.26 -4.11
CA ASP A 249 1.19 -21.22 -5.02
C ASP A 249 2.35 -20.62 -5.83
N MET A 250 2.19 -20.60 -7.14
CA MET A 250 3.15 -20.00 -8.06
C MET A 250 2.43 -18.98 -8.92
N GLY A 251 2.98 -17.77 -8.98
CA GLY A 251 2.52 -16.75 -9.92
C GLY A 251 3.65 -16.04 -10.65
N THR A 252 3.30 -15.48 -11.81
CA THR A 252 4.13 -14.53 -12.54
C THR A 252 3.35 -13.28 -12.89
N PHE A 253 4.06 -12.17 -13.01
CA PHE A 253 3.58 -10.94 -13.61
C PHE A 253 4.62 -10.56 -14.67
N ILE A 254 4.44 -10.87 -15.98
CA ILE A 254 5.10 -10.14 -17.11
C ILE A 254 4.87 -10.75 -18.50
N GLU A 255 4.73 -9.81 -19.45
CA GLU A 255 4.29 -9.90 -20.85
C GLU A 255 5.43 -9.88 -21.91
N SER A 256 6.70 -10.28 -21.66
CA SER A 256 7.72 -10.09 -22.74
C SER A 256 8.93 -11.02 -22.82
N GLN A 257 9.47 -11.58 -21.74
CA GLN A 257 10.57 -12.57 -21.79
C GLN A 257 10.45 -13.48 -20.58
N TYR A 258 10.54 -14.80 -20.78
CA TYR A 258 10.47 -15.77 -19.69
C TYR A 258 11.76 -16.60 -19.65
N ILE A 259 12.28 -16.79 -18.45
CA ILE A 259 13.31 -17.79 -18.17
C ILE A 259 12.61 -18.97 -17.50
N PRO A 260 12.88 -20.21 -17.91
CA PRO A 260 12.36 -21.38 -17.21
C PRO A 260 12.68 -21.35 -15.72
N ILE A 261 11.67 -21.54 -14.88
CA ILE A 261 11.85 -21.68 -13.43
C ILE A 261 11.69 -23.16 -13.08
N VAL A 262 12.59 -23.68 -12.26
CA VAL A 262 12.54 -25.05 -11.76
C VAL A 262 11.97 -25.03 -10.34
N PHE A 263 10.91 -25.80 -10.12
CA PHE A 263 10.20 -25.89 -8.84
C PHE A 263 9.46 -27.24 -8.74
N PRO A 264 9.11 -27.70 -7.53
CA PRO A 264 8.35 -28.94 -7.33
C PRO A 264 6.88 -28.72 -7.73
N ALA A 265 6.60 -28.92 -9.02
CA ALA A 265 5.27 -28.68 -9.61
C ALA A 265 4.19 -29.64 -9.07
N ASP A 266 4.58 -30.82 -8.60
CA ASP A 266 3.70 -31.89 -8.15
C ASP A 266 2.86 -31.54 -6.92
N GLN A 267 3.36 -30.65 -6.07
CA GLN A 267 2.69 -30.19 -4.85
C GLN A 267 1.90 -28.88 -5.02
N LEU A 268 1.96 -28.23 -6.20
CA LEU A 268 1.23 -26.98 -6.44
C LEU A 268 -0.28 -27.19 -6.39
N THR A 269 -0.95 -26.23 -5.75
CA THR A 269 -2.41 -26.16 -5.62
C THR A 269 -3.00 -24.94 -6.31
N ALA A 270 -2.20 -23.88 -6.48
CA ALA A 270 -2.56 -22.67 -7.19
C ALA A 270 -1.47 -22.31 -8.22
N TYR A 271 -1.93 -21.88 -9.40
CA TYR A 271 -1.08 -21.52 -10.53
C TYR A 271 -1.60 -20.24 -11.18
N ARG A 272 -0.77 -19.20 -11.29
CA ARG A 272 -1.18 -17.87 -11.76
C ARG A 272 -0.13 -17.27 -12.67
N VAL A 273 -0.02 -17.79 -13.89
CA VAL A 273 1.11 -17.47 -14.77
C VAL A 273 0.61 -16.81 -16.04
N GLU A 274 1.43 -15.88 -16.51
CA GLU A 274 1.37 -15.26 -17.82
C GLU A 274 2.56 -15.71 -18.66
N GLY A 275 2.32 -16.06 -19.91
CA GLY A 275 3.34 -16.46 -20.88
C GLY A 275 2.81 -17.40 -21.97
N PRO A 276 3.69 -17.97 -22.81
CA PRO A 276 3.28 -18.79 -23.95
C PRO A 276 2.76 -20.17 -23.54
N TRP A 277 1.95 -20.76 -24.42
CA TRP A 277 1.27 -22.04 -24.16
C TRP A 277 2.24 -23.21 -23.92
N ASP A 278 3.38 -23.27 -24.60
CA ASP A 278 4.37 -24.35 -24.43
C ASP A 278 4.90 -24.43 -22.99
N MET A 279 5.07 -23.28 -22.34
CA MET A 279 5.47 -23.17 -20.95
C MET A 279 4.36 -23.65 -20.02
N HIS A 280 3.13 -23.15 -20.22
CA HIS A 280 1.95 -23.62 -19.48
C HIS A 280 1.81 -25.13 -19.58
N HIS A 281 1.83 -25.67 -20.80
CA HIS A 281 1.69 -27.09 -21.07
C HIS A 281 2.75 -27.93 -20.35
N ARG A 282 4.03 -27.52 -20.37
CA ARG A 282 5.12 -28.21 -19.65
C ARG A 282 4.88 -28.25 -18.13
N ILE A 283 4.46 -27.13 -17.55
CA ILE A 283 4.23 -27.02 -16.10
C ILE A 283 2.98 -27.80 -15.71
N LEU A 284 1.86 -27.56 -16.36
CA LEU A 284 0.57 -28.18 -16.05
C LEU A 284 0.61 -29.70 -16.20
N LYS A 285 1.40 -30.25 -17.14
CA LYS A 285 1.62 -31.70 -17.28
C LYS A 285 2.30 -32.33 -16.07
N THR A 286 3.05 -31.54 -15.29
CA THR A 286 3.78 -32.00 -14.09
C THR A 286 3.13 -31.57 -12.77
N ALA A 287 1.99 -30.87 -12.83
CA ALA A 287 1.29 -30.31 -11.67
C ALA A 287 -0.15 -30.87 -11.51
N PRO A 288 -0.31 -32.16 -11.15
CA PRO A 288 -1.62 -32.83 -11.11
C PRO A 288 -2.55 -32.35 -9.98
N ASN A 289 -2.04 -31.62 -8.98
CA ASN A 289 -2.77 -31.24 -7.77
C ASN A 289 -3.35 -29.81 -7.82
N ILE A 290 -3.27 -29.13 -8.97
CA ILE A 290 -3.79 -27.77 -9.12
C ILE A 290 -5.31 -27.73 -8.95
N VAL A 291 -5.78 -26.90 -8.02
CA VAL A 291 -7.20 -26.65 -7.72
C VAL A 291 -7.65 -25.31 -8.30
N GLU A 292 -6.75 -24.34 -8.39
CA GLU A 292 -6.99 -23.01 -8.96
C GLU A 292 -5.93 -22.66 -10.00
N ALA A 293 -6.36 -22.34 -11.21
CA ALA A 293 -5.46 -21.92 -12.29
C ALA A 293 -5.92 -20.59 -12.90
N ARG A 294 -4.97 -19.68 -13.11
CA ARG A 294 -5.09 -18.47 -13.91
C ARG A 294 -4.02 -18.54 -14.98
N ILE A 295 -4.44 -18.84 -16.21
CA ILE A 295 -3.59 -19.02 -17.38
C ILE A 295 -3.78 -17.79 -18.27
N ILE A 296 -2.75 -16.98 -18.41
CA ILE A 296 -2.75 -15.85 -19.32
C ILE A 296 -1.77 -16.18 -20.45
N ILE A 297 -2.27 -16.22 -21.67
CA ILE A 297 -1.49 -16.31 -22.89
C ILE A 297 -1.01 -14.91 -23.25
N GLY A 298 0.30 -14.71 -23.35
CA GLY A 298 0.90 -13.43 -23.74
C GLY A 298 0.68 -13.13 -25.23
N ASP A 299 0.90 -11.87 -25.63
CA ASP A 299 0.66 -11.34 -26.98
C ASP A 299 1.58 -11.91 -28.09
N ASP A 300 2.32 -12.99 -27.85
CA ASP A 300 3.23 -13.57 -28.84
C ASP A 300 2.46 -14.11 -30.06
N GLU A 301 2.89 -13.72 -31.26
CA GLU A 301 2.26 -14.11 -32.55
C GLU A 301 2.48 -15.61 -32.92
N GLU A 302 2.96 -16.44 -31.98
CA GLU A 302 3.20 -17.85 -32.26
C GLU A 302 1.86 -18.60 -32.43
N PRO A 303 1.67 -19.32 -33.54
CA PRO A 303 0.47 -20.12 -33.74
C PRO A 303 0.40 -21.22 -32.68
N TRP A 304 -0.81 -21.48 -32.18
CA TRP A 304 -1.06 -22.60 -31.29
C TRP A 304 -0.54 -23.91 -31.90
N PRO A 305 0.14 -24.76 -31.11
CA PRO A 305 0.67 -26.02 -31.62
C PRO A 305 -0.47 -26.92 -32.07
N GLU A 306 -0.29 -27.68 -33.16
CA GLU A 306 -1.31 -28.64 -33.59
C GLU A 306 -1.71 -29.54 -32.41
N SER A 307 -3.00 -29.55 -32.06
CA SER A 307 -3.49 -30.37 -30.94
C SER A 307 -3.11 -31.83 -31.20
N SER A 308 -2.21 -32.36 -30.38
CA SER A 308 -1.78 -33.76 -30.46
C SER A 308 -2.88 -34.75 -30.06
N GLY A 309 -4.03 -34.24 -29.56
CA GLY A 309 -5.09 -35.01 -28.93
C GLY A 309 -4.76 -35.47 -27.50
N GLU A 310 -3.55 -35.18 -26.99
CA GLU A 310 -3.14 -35.50 -25.62
C GLU A 310 -3.61 -34.37 -24.67
N LEU A 311 -4.80 -34.53 -24.09
CA LEU A 311 -5.35 -33.60 -23.11
C LEU A 311 -4.65 -33.74 -21.75
N ILE A 312 -4.35 -32.62 -21.11
CA ILE A 312 -3.88 -32.57 -19.72
C ILE A 312 -5.08 -32.79 -18.80
N ASP A 313 -5.12 -33.91 -18.08
CA ASP A 313 -6.17 -34.21 -17.11
C ASP A 313 -5.94 -33.43 -15.80
N MET A 314 -6.65 -32.32 -15.64
CA MET A 314 -6.66 -31.48 -14.43
C MET A 314 -7.85 -31.85 -13.55
N LEU A 315 -7.85 -33.07 -13.02
CA LEU A 315 -8.97 -33.65 -12.27
C LEU A 315 -9.42 -32.85 -11.03
N PRO A 316 -8.53 -32.23 -10.22
CA PRO A 316 -8.96 -31.49 -9.04
C PRO A 316 -9.26 -30.01 -9.32
N LEU A 317 -9.09 -29.53 -10.56
CA LEU A 317 -9.27 -28.13 -10.92
C LEU A 317 -10.73 -27.70 -10.72
N ARG A 318 -10.92 -26.69 -9.86
CA ARG A 318 -12.24 -26.14 -9.51
C ARG A 318 -12.45 -24.72 -10.00
N ARG A 319 -11.38 -23.91 -10.05
CA ARG A 319 -11.41 -22.53 -10.50
C ARG A 319 -10.42 -22.34 -11.64
N LEU A 320 -10.91 -21.87 -12.77
CA LEU A 320 -10.09 -21.59 -13.95
C LEU A 320 -10.37 -20.17 -14.46
N TYR A 321 -9.30 -19.42 -14.67
CA TYR A 321 -9.29 -18.22 -15.49
C TYR A 321 -8.39 -18.48 -16.71
N VAL A 322 -8.87 -18.17 -17.91
CA VAL A 322 -8.08 -18.22 -19.15
C VAL A 322 -8.23 -16.91 -19.92
N SER A 323 -7.15 -16.38 -20.50
CA SER A 323 -7.24 -15.23 -21.41
C SER A 323 -7.60 -15.62 -22.85
N ASP A 324 -7.40 -16.90 -23.21
CA ASP A 324 -7.70 -17.46 -24.54
C ASP A 324 -8.49 -18.77 -24.40
N LEU A 325 -9.51 -18.94 -25.23
CA LEU A 325 -10.38 -20.12 -25.23
C LEU A 325 -9.73 -21.36 -25.87
N GLU A 326 -8.69 -21.20 -26.70
CA GLU A 326 -7.99 -22.35 -27.31
C GLU A 326 -7.33 -23.26 -26.25
N VAL A 327 -7.10 -22.77 -25.03
CA VAL A 327 -6.67 -23.57 -23.86
C VAL A 327 -7.57 -24.80 -23.66
N PHE A 328 -8.88 -24.69 -23.92
CA PHE A 328 -9.82 -25.80 -23.72
C PHE A 328 -9.60 -26.99 -24.65
N ASP A 329 -8.90 -26.81 -25.76
CA ASP A 329 -8.57 -27.91 -26.68
C ASP A 329 -7.41 -28.78 -26.16
N TYR A 330 -6.78 -28.38 -25.05
CA TYR A 330 -5.62 -29.05 -24.47
C TYR A 330 -5.81 -29.50 -23.01
N ILE A 331 -6.88 -29.08 -22.32
CA ILE A 331 -7.10 -29.44 -20.91
C ILE A 331 -8.43 -30.16 -20.69
N ARG A 332 -8.45 -31.10 -19.75
CA ARG A 332 -9.68 -31.74 -19.26
C ARG A 332 -9.84 -31.47 -17.77
N ALA A 333 -10.87 -30.71 -17.40
CA ALA A 333 -11.15 -30.33 -16.02
C ALA A 333 -12.60 -30.72 -15.61
N PRO A 334 -12.86 -32.00 -15.29
CA PRO A 334 -14.22 -32.48 -15.01
C PRO A 334 -14.82 -31.95 -13.70
N ALA A 335 -14.00 -31.45 -12.77
CA ALA A 335 -14.43 -30.90 -11.49
C ALA A 335 -14.59 -29.37 -11.50
N LEU A 336 -14.49 -28.73 -12.68
CA LEU A 336 -14.53 -27.28 -12.83
C LEU A 336 -15.88 -26.73 -12.34
N ALA A 337 -15.83 -25.81 -11.39
CA ALA A 337 -17.00 -25.20 -10.75
C ALA A 337 -17.13 -23.72 -11.10
N GLU A 338 -16.01 -23.01 -11.26
CA GLU A 338 -15.96 -21.59 -11.60
C GLU A 338 -15.04 -21.41 -12.80
N LEU A 339 -15.57 -20.77 -13.84
CA LEU A 339 -14.85 -20.39 -15.04
C LEU A 339 -14.95 -18.88 -15.22
N SER A 340 -13.81 -18.24 -15.46
CA SER A 340 -13.71 -16.85 -15.89
C SER A 340 -12.90 -16.78 -17.18
N VAL A 341 -13.32 -15.90 -18.09
CA VAL A 341 -12.65 -15.59 -19.36
C VAL A 341 -12.59 -14.07 -19.45
#